data_AF-A0A5A7MS21-F1
#
_entry.id   AF-A0A5A7MS21-F1
#
_cell.length_a   1.000
_cell.length_b   1.000
_cell.length_c   1.000
_cell.angle_alpha   90.00
_cell.angle_beta   90.00
_cell.angle_gamma   90.00
#
_symmetry.space_group_name_H-M   'P 1'
#
loop_
_entity.id
_entity.type
_entity.pdbx_description
1 polymer ?
#
loop_
_entity_poly.entity_id
_entity_poly.type
_entity_poly.pdbx_seq_one_letter_code
_entity_poly.pdbx_strand_id
1 'polypeptide(L)'
;MHRATLVILALVIGACGAVGAGRSYAQNTSTEATAPAYKLDIEFSGKLLKRMKVINRVERIREERFRKSLVDEPGMRSSLQSQGVSLFRDVEWAGERLIPDLHGYTVEALVRGMMARNLARAVPDFAGEIRLKLDRIKVDNHPVAYLRASHSYVVGKLEVRDADGHKIFEDKMTFPLVADFSLDSNYDGPRFAFAQTDESNRVGPVLAHFVEKALERVWPDQEEAIVGPVIIRLAGPDVSTIR
;
A
#
# COMPACT_ATOMS: atom_id res chain seq x y z
N MET A 1 34.55 -72.94 -20.80
CA MET A 1 33.84 -73.76 -21.80
C MET A 1 32.49 -73.07 -22.05
N HIS A 2 32.39 -72.31 -23.15
CA HIS A 2 31.54 -72.62 -24.33
C HIS A 2 30.03 -72.57 -24.00
N ARG A 3 29.40 -71.42 -24.27
CA ARG A 3 28.61 -71.10 -25.49
C ARG A 3 27.42 -72.05 -25.69
N ALA A 4 26.20 -71.52 -25.62
CA ALA A 4 25.26 -71.58 -26.74
C ALA A 4 24.04 -70.67 -26.50
N THR A 5 23.80 -69.87 -27.51
CA THR A 5 22.69 -68.96 -27.76
C THR A 5 21.38 -69.72 -28.02
N LEU A 6 20.24 -69.18 -27.58
CA LEU A 6 19.00 -69.29 -28.36
C LEU A 6 18.17 -68.01 -28.22
N VAL A 7 17.87 -67.44 -29.39
CA VAL A 7 17.01 -66.28 -29.62
C VAL A 7 15.60 -66.81 -29.89
N ILE A 8 14.57 -66.26 -29.24
CA ILE A 8 13.21 -66.26 -29.76
C ILE A 8 12.63 -64.84 -29.64
N LEU A 9 12.26 -64.35 -30.81
CA LEU A 9 11.60 -63.10 -31.12
C LEU A 9 10.09 -63.27 -30.89
N ALA A 10 9.43 -62.35 -30.19
CA ALA A 10 7.98 -62.25 -30.22
C ALA A 10 7.53 -60.78 -30.18
N LEU A 11 6.59 -60.52 -31.09
CA LEU A 11 6.08 -59.27 -31.64
C LEU A 11 5.12 -58.51 -30.68
N VAL A 12 5.31 -57.19 -30.60
CA VAL A 12 4.33 -56.08 -30.66
C VAL A 12 2.90 -56.29 -30.14
N ILE A 13 2.52 -55.54 -29.09
CA ILE A 13 1.28 -54.72 -28.95
C ILE A 13 1.66 -53.59 -27.95
N GLY A 14 1.75 -52.31 -28.32
CA GLY A 14 0.61 -51.45 -28.60
C GLY A 14 0.08 -50.79 -27.31
N ALA A 15 0.67 -49.66 -26.90
CA ALA A 15 0.07 -48.76 -25.90
C ALA A 15 0.41 -47.30 -26.22
N CYS A 16 -0.58 -46.60 -26.75
CA CYS A 16 -0.72 -45.15 -26.72
C CYS A 16 -0.55 -44.62 -25.29
N GLY A 17 0.08 -43.47 -25.13
CA GLY A 17 -0.23 -42.62 -23.97
C GLY A 17 0.92 -41.73 -23.50
N ALA A 18 0.64 -40.42 -23.53
CA ALA A 18 1.33 -39.34 -22.82
C ALA A 18 2.74 -38.97 -23.30
N VAL A 19 2.76 -38.06 -24.28
CA VAL A 19 3.80 -37.02 -24.38
C VAL A 19 3.68 -36.16 -23.13
N GLY A 20 4.42 -36.53 -22.08
CA GLY A 20 4.69 -35.64 -20.96
C GLY A 20 5.63 -34.56 -21.45
N ALA A 21 5.08 -33.42 -21.88
CA ALA A 21 5.82 -32.19 -22.03
C ALA A 21 6.36 -31.79 -20.64
N GLY A 22 7.55 -32.28 -20.30
CA GLY A 22 8.35 -31.79 -19.20
C GLY A 22 8.74 -30.35 -19.51
N ARG A 23 7.84 -29.41 -19.25
CA ARG A 23 8.21 -28.01 -19.06
C ARG A 23 9.11 -27.98 -17.83
N SER A 24 10.42 -27.92 -18.08
CA SER A 24 11.37 -27.39 -17.12
C SER A 24 10.82 -26.05 -16.65
N TYR A 25 10.30 -26.02 -15.42
CA TYR A 25 10.02 -24.77 -14.74
C TYR A 25 11.39 -24.13 -14.55
N ALA A 26 11.68 -23.17 -15.42
CA ALA A 26 12.77 -22.24 -15.24
C ALA A 26 12.73 -21.77 -13.79
N GLN A 27 13.85 -21.98 -13.12
CA GLN A 27 14.11 -21.45 -11.80
C GLN A 27 13.78 -19.96 -11.87
N ASN A 28 12.72 -19.53 -11.18
CA ASN A 28 12.48 -18.12 -10.94
C ASN A 28 13.73 -17.60 -10.26
N THR A 29 14.53 -16.88 -11.02
CA THR A 29 15.56 -15.98 -10.57
C THR A 29 14.97 -15.17 -9.43
N SER A 30 15.43 -15.47 -8.22
CA SER A 30 15.33 -14.61 -7.07
C SER A 30 15.91 -13.27 -7.51
N THR A 31 15.05 -12.31 -7.85
CA THR A 31 15.45 -10.92 -7.96
C THR A 31 15.97 -10.56 -6.58
N GLU A 32 17.28 -10.55 -6.41
CA GLU A 32 17.96 -9.91 -5.29
C GLU A 32 17.41 -8.48 -5.25
N ALA A 33 16.49 -8.22 -4.32
CA ALA A 33 16.02 -6.88 -4.06
C ALA A 33 17.21 -6.13 -3.48
N THR A 34 18.00 -5.48 -4.35
CA THR A 34 19.06 -4.57 -3.95
C THR A 34 18.45 -3.61 -2.94
N ALA A 35 18.96 -3.62 -1.71
CA ALA A 35 18.49 -2.73 -0.67
C ALA A 35 18.54 -1.28 -1.20
N PRO A 36 17.54 -0.45 -0.88
CA PRO A 36 17.50 0.92 -1.38
C PRO A 36 18.78 1.66 -0.99
N ALA A 37 19.32 2.46 -1.91
CA ALA A 37 20.55 3.25 -1.70
C ALA A 37 20.40 4.37 -0.66
N TYR A 38 19.21 4.51 -0.05
CA TYR A 38 18.90 5.48 0.98
C TYR A 38 18.52 4.83 2.31
N LYS A 39 18.75 5.57 3.40
CA LYS A 39 18.28 5.26 4.75
C LYS A 39 17.02 6.06 5.07
N LEU A 40 15.98 5.41 5.59
CA LEU A 40 14.75 6.07 6.03
C LEU A 40 14.47 5.77 7.50
N ASP A 41 14.59 6.80 8.33
CA ASP A 41 14.26 6.77 9.75
C ASP A 41 12.92 7.47 9.98
N ILE A 42 11.99 6.77 10.63
CA ILE A 42 10.68 7.31 10.98
C ILE A 42 10.58 7.37 12.50
N GLU A 43 10.41 8.56 13.04
CA GLU A 43 10.26 8.81 14.47
C GLU A 43 8.85 9.31 14.79
N PHE A 44 8.28 8.82 15.89
CA PHE A 44 7.03 9.34 16.42
C PHE A 44 7.29 10.16 17.68
N SER A 45 6.60 11.29 17.85
CA SER A 45 6.71 12.04 19.11
C SER A 45 6.39 11.15 20.31
N GLY A 46 7.00 11.40 21.47
CA GLY A 46 6.79 10.56 22.65
C GLY A 46 5.32 10.42 23.08
N LYS A 47 4.47 11.40 22.77
CA LYS A 47 3.01 11.31 23.02
C LYS A 47 2.32 10.36 22.03
N LEU A 48 2.67 10.44 20.74
CA LEU A 48 2.13 9.59 19.69
C LEU A 48 2.65 8.14 19.82
N LEU A 49 3.96 7.98 20.07
CA LEU A 49 4.62 6.69 20.28
C LEU A 49 3.96 5.87 21.41
N LYS A 50 3.64 6.51 22.54
CA LYS A 50 2.92 5.86 23.67
C LYS A 50 1.57 5.26 23.28
N ARG A 51 0.94 5.75 22.21
CA ARG A 51 -0.36 5.27 21.72
C ARG A 51 -0.23 4.33 20.52
N MET A 52 0.95 4.19 19.94
CA MET A 52 1.17 3.50 18.66
C MET A 52 0.76 2.03 18.71
N LYS A 53 0.96 1.33 19.85
CA LYS A 53 0.48 -0.04 20.03
C LYS A 53 -1.04 -0.17 19.83
N VAL A 54 -1.81 0.76 20.39
CA VAL A 54 -3.27 0.75 20.28
C VAL A 54 -3.71 1.19 18.89
N ILE A 55 -3.07 2.22 18.34
CA ILE A 55 -3.34 2.72 16.99
C ILE A 55 -3.11 1.61 15.96
N ASN A 56 -1.92 0.99 15.95
CA ASN A 56 -1.57 -0.11 15.05
C ASN A 56 -2.54 -1.28 15.17
N ARG A 57 -2.95 -1.65 16.40
CA ARG A 57 -3.94 -2.72 16.61
C ARG A 57 -5.28 -2.37 15.95
N VAL A 58 -5.78 -1.16 16.17
CA VAL A 58 -7.08 -0.73 15.63
C VAL A 58 -7.03 -0.64 14.10
N GLU A 59 -5.99 -0.02 13.57
CA GLU A 59 -5.79 0.09 12.12
C GLU A 59 -5.67 -1.29 11.45
N ARG A 60 -4.92 -2.22 12.04
CA ARG A 60 -4.81 -3.59 11.51
C ARG A 60 -6.14 -4.34 11.55
N ILE A 61 -6.95 -4.20 12.60
CA ILE A 61 -8.28 -4.83 12.67
C ILE A 61 -9.21 -4.27 11.59
N ARG A 62 -9.14 -2.95 11.34
CA ARG A 62 -9.92 -2.31 10.27
C ARG A 62 -9.45 -2.76 8.90
N GLU A 63 -8.14 -2.81 8.69
CA GLU A 63 -7.55 -3.37 7.47
C GLU A 63 -8.01 -4.80 7.23
N GLU A 64 -7.95 -5.66 8.25
CA GLU A 64 -8.42 -7.05 8.14
C GLU A 64 -9.88 -7.14 7.67
N ARG A 65 -10.76 -6.30 8.21
CA ARG A 65 -12.18 -6.24 7.81
C ARG A 65 -12.35 -5.71 6.40
N PHE A 66 -11.57 -4.68 6.05
CA PHE A 66 -11.54 -4.09 4.74
C PHE A 66 -11.15 -5.13 3.68
N ARG A 67 -10.04 -5.85 3.85
CA ARG A 67 -9.61 -6.90 2.90
C ARG A 67 -10.62 -8.04 2.76
N LYS A 68 -11.37 -8.33 3.83
CA LYS A 68 -12.42 -9.37 3.80
C LYS A 68 -13.68 -8.93 3.07
N SER A 69 -14.01 -7.64 3.02
CA SER A 69 -15.34 -7.22 2.58
C SER A 69 -15.46 -5.85 1.90
N LEU A 70 -14.34 -5.18 1.64
CA LEU A 70 -14.21 -3.82 1.12
C LEU A 70 -15.02 -2.76 1.89
N VAL A 71 -15.36 -3.08 3.15
CA VAL A 71 -16.09 -2.24 4.10
C VAL A 71 -15.47 -2.44 5.47
N ASP A 72 -15.14 -1.35 6.17
CA ASP A 72 -14.51 -1.41 7.50
C ASP A 72 -15.46 -1.04 8.66
N GLU A 73 -16.66 -0.51 8.36
CA GLU A 73 -17.67 -0.13 9.34
C GLU A 73 -18.59 -1.30 9.74
N PRO A 74 -18.80 -1.54 11.06
CA PRO A 74 -19.77 -2.52 11.53
C PRO A 74 -21.20 -2.00 11.29
N GLY A 75 -22.00 -2.72 10.49
CA GLY A 75 -23.44 -2.49 10.34
C GLY A 75 -23.93 -2.08 8.94
N MET A 76 -23.06 -1.98 7.94
CA MET A 76 -23.49 -1.84 6.54
C MET A 76 -24.29 -3.07 6.11
N ARG A 77 -25.47 -2.84 5.50
CA ARG A 77 -26.39 -3.91 5.07
C ARG A 77 -25.66 -4.87 4.11
N SER A 78 -25.84 -6.18 4.32
CA SER A 78 -25.17 -7.26 3.55
C SER A 78 -25.30 -7.13 2.03
N SER A 79 -26.38 -6.51 1.53
CA SER A 79 -26.58 -6.26 0.10
C SER A 79 -25.55 -5.29 -0.50
N LEU A 80 -25.19 -4.21 0.22
CA LEU A 80 -24.17 -3.25 -0.20
C LEU A 80 -22.76 -3.86 -0.13
N GLN A 81 -22.54 -4.73 0.85
CA GLN A 81 -21.28 -5.47 1.01
C GLN A 81 -21.03 -6.41 -0.17
N SER A 82 -22.06 -7.14 -0.63
CA SER A 82 -21.95 -8.04 -1.79
C SER A 82 -21.76 -7.31 -3.13
N GLN A 83 -22.38 -6.13 -3.30
CA GLN A 83 -22.23 -5.31 -4.50
C GLN A 83 -20.87 -4.59 -4.54
N GLY A 84 -20.39 -4.05 -3.42
CA GLY A 84 -19.08 -3.40 -3.34
C GLY A 84 -17.92 -4.35 -3.64
N VAL A 85 -17.93 -5.57 -3.09
CA VAL A 85 -16.92 -6.61 -3.35
C VAL A 85 -16.88 -7.06 -4.81
N SER A 86 -17.99 -6.95 -5.54
CA SER A 86 -18.03 -7.28 -6.97
C SER A 86 -17.58 -6.12 -7.86
N LEU A 87 -17.93 -4.87 -7.50
CA LEU A 87 -17.69 -3.71 -8.35
C LEU A 87 -16.27 -3.15 -8.22
N PHE A 88 -15.64 -3.30 -7.05
CA PHE A 88 -14.33 -2.72 -6.75
C PHE A 88 -13.24 -3.78 -6.53
N ARG A 89 -13.44 -4.98 -7.09
CA ARG A 89 -12.52 -6.12 -6.92
C ARG A 89 -11.16 -5.86 -7.55
N ASP A 90 -11.15 -5.13 -8.67
CA ASP A 90 -9.94 -4.91 -9.46
C ASP A 90 -9.17 -3.65 -9.02
N VAL A 91 -9.67 -2.91 -8.03
CA VAL A 91 -8.97 -1.77 -7.45
C VAL A 91 -7.77 -2.26 -6.64
N GLU A 92 -6.59 -1.74 -6.95
CA GLU A 92 -5.38 -2.00 -6.19
C GLU A 92 -5.33 -1.10 -4.93
N TRP A 93 -5.96 -1.55 -3.85
CA TRP A 93 -6.07 -0.78 -2.61
C TRP A 93 -4.71 -0.51 -1.96
N ALA A 94 -4.52 0.71 -1.44
CA ALA A 94 -3.24 1.16 -0.91
C ALA A 94 -2.68 0.26 0.21
N GLY A 95 -3.55 -0.21 1.11
CA GLY A 95 -3.13 -1.09 2.22
C GLY A 95 -2.55 -2.42 1.75
N GLU A 96 -3.19 -3.08 0.78
CA GLU A 96 -2.74 -4.34 0.18
C GLU A 96 -1.50 -4.14 -0.68
N ARG A 97 -1.49 -3.07 -1.50
CA ARG A 97 -0.38 -2.66 -2.37
C ARG A 97 0.90 -2.38 -1.60
N LEU A 98 0.81 -1.63 -0.50
CA LEU A 98 1.96 -1.17 0.27
C LEU A 98 2.42 -2.21 1.30
N ILE A 99 1.49 -2.98 1.87
CA ILE A 99 1.76 -3.94 2.94
C ILE A 99 0.99 -5.23 2.65
N PRO A 100 1.52 -6.13 1.80
CA PRO A 100 0.80 -7.35 1.40
C PRO A 100 0.47 -8.26 2.59
N ASP A 101 1.40 -8.40 3.54
CA ASP A 101 1.15 -9.16 4.78
C ASP A 101 0.45 -8.30 5.84
N LEU A 102 -0.80 -8.66 6.17
CA LEU A 102 -1.61 -8.02 7.20
C LEU A 102 -0.93 -7.99 8.58
N HIS A 103 -0.11 -9.00 8.92
CA HIS A 103 0.59 -9.02 10.21
C HIS A 103 1.63 -7.91 10.33
N GLY A 104 2.19 -7.47 9.20
CA GLY A 104 3.10 -6.33 9.10
C GLY A 104 2.39 -4.97 9.12
N TYR A 105 1.05 -4.93 9.13
CA TYR A 105 0.31 -3.67 9.03
C TYR A 105 0.50 -2.80 10.29
N THR A 106 1.21 -1.69 10.11
CA THR A 106 1.47 -0.66 11.12
C THR A 106 1.51 0.71 10.46
N VAL A 107 1.31 1.77 11.25
CA VAL A 107 1.43 3.16 10.75
C VAL A 107 2.82 3.43 10.19
N GLU A 108 3.87 2.90 10.83
CA GLU A 108 5.24 3.06 10.35
C GLU A 108 5.45 2.36 8.99
N ALA A 109 5.02 1.11 8.87
CA ALA A 109 5.12 0.36 7.61
C ALA A 109 4.37 1.07 6.48
N LEU A 110 3.22 1.69 6.77
CA LEU A 110 2.42 2.42 5.80
C LEU A 110 3.17 3.65 5.27
N VAL A 111 3.71 4.47 6.18
CA VAL A 111 4.52 5.64 5.82
C VAL A 111 5.78 5.23 5.07
N ARG A 112 6.44 4.15 5.51
CA ARG A 112 7.64 3.60 4.84
C ARG A 112 7.34 3.16 3.42
N GLY A 113 6.22 2.46 3.20
CA GLY A 113 5.78 2.03 1.88
C GLY A 113 5.45 3.21 0.96
N MET A 114 4.75 4.23 1.47
CA MET A 114 4.43 5.45 0.71
C MET A 114 5.69 6.20 0.29
N MET A 115 6.62 6.40 1.22
CA MET A 115 7.91 7.05 0.95
C MET A 115 8.71 6.25 -0.08
N ALA A 116 8.87 4.94 0.12
CA ALA A 116 9.64 4.09 -0.79
C ALA A 116 9.07 4.09 -2.21
N ARG A 117 7.75 4.00 -2.35
CA ARG A 117 7.09 4.03 -3.66
C ARG A 117 7.28 5.38 -4.37
N ASN A 118 7.14 6.48 -3.64
CA ASN A 118 7.33 7.82 -4.22
C ASN A 118 8.80 8.07 -4.59
N LEU A 119 9.74 7.69 -3.74
CA LEU A 119 11.18 7.81 -4.04
C LEU A 119 11.56 6.99 -5.27
N ALA A 120 11.10 5.75 -5.38
CA ALA A 120 11.37 4.90 -6.54
C ALA A 120 10.81 5.46 -7.85
N ARG A 121 9.79 6.32 -7.80
CA ARG A 121 9.17 6.96 -8.98
C ARG A 121 9.82 8.30 -9.31
N ALA A 122 9.99 9.15 -8.30
CA ALA A 122 10.38 10.54 -8.46
C ALA A 122 11.90 10.73 -8.48
N VAL A 123 12.63 9.92 -7.71
CA VAL A 123 14.08 10.04 -7.51
C VAL A 123 14.72 8.66 -7.36
N PRO A 124 14.65 7.78 -8.38
CA PRO A 124 15.08 6.38 -8.27
C PRO A 124 16.56 6.20 -7.88
N ASP A 125 17.40 7.17 -8.25
CA ASP A 125 18.85 7.17 -7.97
C ASP A 125 19.19 7.88 -6.65
N PHE A 126 18.21 8.25 -5.83
CA PHE A 126 18.47 8.94 -4.56
C PHE A 126 19.28 8.05 -3.61
N ALA A 127 20.45 8.54 -3.24
CA ALA A 127 21.29 8.01 -2.19
C ALA A 127 21.46 9.06 -1.08
N GLY A 128 21.23 8.67 0.17
CA GLY A 128 21.25 9.60 1.29
C GLY A 128 20.43 9.13 2.49
N GLU A 129 20.06 10.08 3.36
CA GLU A 129 19.29 9.82 4.56
C GLU A 129 18.05 10.71 4.63
N ILE A 130 16.91 10.09 4.91
CA ILE A 130 15.65 10.77 5.17
C ILE A 130 15.24 10.49 6.62
N ARG A 131 15.05 11.56 7.39
CA ARG A 131 14.53 11.49 8.75
C ARG A 131 13.16 12.15 8.80
N LEU A 132 12.14 11.36 9.04
CA LEU A 132 10.77 11.83 9.16
C LEU A 132 10.30 11.71 10.61
N LYS A 133 10.02 12.84 11.24
CA LYS A 133 9.43 12.89 12.58
C LYS A 133 7.95 13.26 12.48
N LEU A 134 7.08 12.38 12.96
CA LEU A 134 5.64 12.61 13.06
C LEU A 134 5.28 13.07 14.46
N ASP A 135 4.89 14.35 14.57
CA ASP A 135 4.55 14.97 15.85
C ASP A 135 3.12 14.69 16.25
N ARG A 136 2.18 14.83 15.31
CA ARG A 136 0.73 14.63 15.52
C ARG A 136 0.10 14.04 14.27
N ILE A 137 -0.84 13.13 14.48
CA ILE A 137 -1.76 12.62 13.46
C ILE A 137 -3.16 12.86 14.00
N LYS A 138 -3.99 13.52 13.20
CA LYS A 138 -5.39 13.80 13.51
C LYS A 138 -6.27 13.36 12.37
N VAL A 139 -7.41 12.78 12.73
CA VAL A 139 -8.39 12.19 11.82
C VAL A 139 -9.77 12.51 12.38
N ASP A 140 -10.69 12.95 11.53
CA ASP A 140 -11.97 13.54 11.94
C ASP A 140 -12.79 12.62 12.88
N ASN A 141 -13.06 11.39 12.45
CA ASN A 141 -13.88 10.42 13.16
C ASN A 141 -13.13 9.12 13.52
N HIS A 142 -11.89 9.25 14.00
CA HIS A 142 -11.12 8.07 14.38
C HIS A 142 -11.64 7.43 15.69
N PRO A 143 -11.68 6.09 15.80
CA PRO A 143 -12.12 5.38 17.01
C PRO A 143 -11.18 5.56 18.21
N VAL A 144 -9.88 5.72 17.95
CA VAL A 144 -8.91 6.10 19.00
C VAL A 144 -9.05 7.59 19.29
N ALA A 145 -9.63 7.95 20.43
CA ALA A 145 -9.91 9.33 20.83
C ALA A 145 -8.69 10.27 20.74
N TYR A 146 -7.48 9.76 20.97
CA TYR A 146 -6.25 10.54 20.84
C TYR A 146 -6.03 11.10 19.42
N LEU A 147 -6.47 10.37 18.38
CA LEU A 147 -6.37 10.78 16.98
C LEU A 147 -7.54 11.64 16.53
N ARG A 148 -8.63 11.73 17.29
CA ARG A 148 -9.81 12.50 16.88
C ARG A 148 -9.54 14.01 16.82
N ALA A 149 -10.13 14.69 15.84
CA ALA A 149 -10.18 16.14 15.66
C ALA A 149 -11.42 16.54 14.84
N SER A 150 -11.63 17.82 14.52
CA SER A 150 -12.70 18.27 13.63
C SER A 150 -12.35 18.24 12.13
N HIS A 151 -11.09 17.91 11.83
CA HIS A 151 -10.54 17.78 10.48
C HIS A 151 -9.32 16.88 10.53
N SER A 152 -9.05 16.17 9.44
CA SER A 152 -7.89 15.29 9.31
C SER A 152 -6.64 16.11 8.95
N TYR A 153 -5.54 15.95 9.71
CA TYR A 153 -4.26 16.59 9.42
C TYR A 153 -3.08 15.84 10.05
N VAL A 154 -1.87 16.07 9.52
CA VAL A 154 -0.61 15.59 10.11
C VAL A 154 0.32 16.76 10.35
N VAL A 155 1.02 16.72 11.48
CA VAL A 155 2.13 17.63 11.82
C VAL A 155 3.39 16.79 11.90
N GLY A 156 4.44 17.21 11.19
CA GLY A 156 5.71 16.52 11.21
C GLY A 156 6.88 17.40 10.80
N LYS A 157 8.07 16.83 10.83
CA LYS A 157 9.31 17.43 10.37
C LYS A 157 10.03 16.45 9.45
N LEU A 158 10.46 16.92 8.30
CA LEU A 158 11.27 16.14 7.35
C LEU A 158 12.65 16.76 7.27
N GLU A 159 13.69 15.94 7.43
CA GLU A 159 15.08 16.29 7.15
C GLU A 159 15.60 15.32 6.08
N VAL A 160 16.24 15.86 5.05
CA VAL A 160 16.85 15.09 3.96
C VAL A 160 18.31 15.46 3.85
N ARG A 161 19.16 14.44 3.78
CA ARG A 161 20.59 14.54 3.56
C ARG A 161 20.99 13.78 2.30
N ASP A 162 21.96 14.30 1.59
CA ASP A 162 22.58 13.62 0.45
C ASP A 162 23.51 12.48 0.90
N ALA A 163 24.15 11.80 -0.07
CA ALA A 163 25.07 10.69 0.17
C ALA A 163 26.32 11.09 0.98
N ASP A 164 26.74 12.36 0.89
CA ASP A 164 27.87 12.92 1.65
C ASP A 164 27.46 13.34 3.07
N GLY A 165 26.17 13.27 3.39
CA GLY A 165 25.61 13.63 4.68
C GLY A 165 25.30 15.13 4.82
N HIS A 166 25.42 15.92 3.76
CA HIS A 166 25.00 17.32 3.75
C HIS A 166 23.48 17.42 3.75
N LYS A 167 22.97 18.33 4.57
CA LYS A 167 21.53 18.57 4.70
C LYS A 167 21.05 19.42 3.53
N ILE A 168 20.21 18.83 2.68
CA ILE A 168 19.62 19.50 1.51
C ILE A 168 18.23 20.07 1.79
N PHE A 169 17.53 19.52 2.78
CA PHE A 169 16.21 20.00 3.16
C PHE A 169 15.95 19.77 4.65
N GLU A 170 15.28 20.73 5.28
CA GLU A 170 14.74 20.58 6.63
C GLU A 170 13.55 21.52 6.79
N ASP A 171 12.37 20.96 7.06
CA ASP A 171 11.18 21.77 7.30
C ASP A 171 10.24 21.10 8.30
N LYS A 172 9.56 21.94 9.08
CA LYS A 172 8.45 21.53 9.95
C LYS A 172 7.14 21.95 9.30
N MET A 173 6.29 20.98 9.04
CA MET A 173 5.13 21.13 8.18
C MET A 173 3.86 20.63 8.87
N THR A 174 2.73 21.24 8.50
CA THR A 174 1.39 20.81 8.89
C THR A 174 0.53 20.79 7.64
N PHE A 175 -0.03 19.62 7.33
CA PHE A 175 -0.88 19.45 6.16
C PHE A 175 -2.25 18.91 6.57
N PRO A 176 -3.34 19.68 6.35
CA PRO A 176 -4.68 19.12 6.38
C PRO A 176 -4.88 18.19 5.18
N LEU A 177 -5.68 17.13 5.34
CA LEU A 177 -6.07 16.29 4.21
C LEU A 177 -6.91 17.12 3.24
N VAL A 178 -6.50 17.15 1.98
CA VAL A 178 -7.34 17.58 0.85
C VAL A 178 -7.69 16.33 0.05
N ALA A 179 -8.94 15.88 0.17
CA ALA A 179 -9.39 14.65 -0.48
C ALA A 179 -9.59 14.86 -1.98
N ASP A 180 -8.91 14.05 -2.78
CA ASP A 180 -9.15 13.89 -4.21
C ASP A 180 -10.04 12.67 -4.42
N PHE A 181 -11.14 12.81 -5.16
CA PHE A 181 -12.16 11.77 -5.31
C PHE A 181 -12.17 11.18 -6.72
N SER A 182 -12.26 9.86 -6.81
CA SER A 182 -12.53 9.13 -8.04
C SER A 182 -13.84 8.35 -7.94
N LEU A 183 -14.57 8.29 -9.06
CA LEU A 183 -15.74 7.43 -9.26
C LEU A 183 -15.37 6.13 -9.99
N ASP A 184 -14.10 5.97 -10.38
CA ASP A 184 -13.65 4.79 -11.12
C ASP A 184 -13.63 3.57 -10.22
N SER A 185 -14.52 2.61 -10.52
CA SER A 185 -14.63 1.37 -9.77
C SER A 185 -13.54 0.35 -10.11
N ASN A 186 -12.76 0.60 -11.17
CA ASN A 186 -11.63 -0.24 -11.59
C ASN A 186 -10.32 0.56 -11.60
N TYR A 187 -10.18 1.51 -10.67
CA TYR A 187 -9.02 2.37 -10.60
C TYR A 187 -7.71 1.56 -10.56
N ASP A 188 -6.89 1.73 -11.60
CA ASP A 188 -5.57 1.10 -11.78
C ASP A 188 -4.42 2.13 -11.73
N GLY A 189 -4.76 3.37 -11.38
CA GLY A 189 -3.83 4.48 -11.42
C GLY A 189 -2.71 4.43 -10.35
N PRO A 190 -1.77 5.39 -10.43
CA PRO A 190 -0.59 5.36 -9.61
C PRO A 190 -0.82 5.80 -8.16
N ARG A 191 -1.91 6.55 -7.87
CA ARG A 191 -2.21 7.10 -6.54
C ARG A 191 -2.58 6.00 -5.55
N PHE A 192 -2.51 6.33 -4.27
CA PHE A 192 -2.89 5.41 -3.21
C PHE A 192 -4.41 5.38 -3.05
N ALA A 193 -5.04 4.34 -3.59
CA ALA A 193 -6.49 4.16 -3.50
C ALA A 193 -6.92 3.80 -2.07
N PHE A 194 -7.83 4.60 -1.52
CA PHE A 194 -8.51 4.38 -0.24
C PHE A 194 -10.01 4.42 -0.45
N ALA A 195 -10.76 3.70 0.38
CA ALA A 195 -12.22 3.75 0.30
C ALA A 195 -12.74 5.09 0.82
N GLN A 196 -13.92 5.52 0.36
CA GLN A 196 -14.58 6.73 0.85
C GLN A 196 -14.74 6.77 2.37
N THR A 197 -14.99 5.63 3.01
CA THR A 197 -15.11 5.56 4.47
C THR A 197 -13.78 5.89 5.16
N ASP A 198 -12.65 5.56 4.54
CA ASP A 198 -11.31 5.72 5.13
C ASP A 198 -10.91 7.18 5.33
N GLU A 199 -11.41 8.10 4.50
CA GLU A 199 -11.08 9.54 4.52
C GLU A 199 -11.23 10.16 5.92
N SER A 200 -12.33 9.80 6.59
CA SER A 200 -12.71 10.37 7.88
C SER A 200 -12.29 9.52 9.07
N ASN A 201 -11.94 8.24 8.87
CA ASN A 201 -11.87 7.29 9.98
C ASN A 201 -10.56 6.45 10.03
N ARG A 202 -9.72 6.49 9.00
CA ARG A 202 -8.39 5.84 8.94
C ARG A 202 -7.28 6.87 8.90
N VAL A 203 -6.07 6.46 9.29
CA VAL A 203 -4.87 7.31 9.19
C VAL A 203 -4.24 7.31 7.79
N GLY A 204 -4.58 6.33 6.94
CA GLY A 204 -3.94 6.13 5.65
C GLY A 204 -4.03 7.32 4.71
N PRO A 205 -5.23 7.85 4.40
CA PRO A 205 -5.38 8.99 3.49
C PRO A 205 -4.60 10.23 3.93
N VAL A 206 -4.69 10.62 5.21
CA VAL A 206 -4.00 11.82 5.71
C VAL A 206 -2.48 11.65 5.72
N LEU A 207 -1.96 10.43 5.96
CA LEU A 207 -0.53 10.14 5.89
C LEU A 207 -0.02 10.13 4.45
N ALA A 208 -0.79 9.57 3.51
CA ALA A 208 -0.46 9.59 2.09
C ALA A 208 -0.34 11.03 1.59
N HIS A 209 -1.29 11.90 1.96
CA HIS A 209 -1.27 13.30 1.56
C HIS A 209 -0.12 14.06 2.21
N PHE A 210 0.16 13.79 3.49
CA PHE A 210 1.33 14.37 4.14
C PHE A 210 2.64 13.97 3.45
N VAL A 211 2.80 12.68 3.10
CA VAL A 211 3.99 12.20 2.39
C VAL A 211 4.11 12.86 1.01
N GLU A 212 3.03 12.90 0.23
CA GLU A 212 2.97 13.61 -1.06
C GLU A 212 3.47 15.04 -0.91
N LYS A 213 2.81 15.85 -0.06
CA LYS A 213 3.16 17.27 0.12
C LYS A 213 4.53 17.50 0.75
N ALA A 214 5.00 16.59 1.58
CA ALA A 214 6.34 16.66 2.13
C ALA A 214 7.40 16.44 1.05
N LEU A 215 7.22 15.44 0.18
CA LEU A 215 8.18 15.12 -0.88
C LEU A 215 8.15 16.14 -2.02
N GLU A 216 6.98 16.68 -2.38
CA GLU A 216 6.86 17.79 -3.34
C GLU A 216 7.68 19.01 -2.92
N ARG A 217 7.78 19.28 -1.60
CA ARG A 217 8.63 20.37 -1.10
C ARG A 217 10.12 20.09 -1.21
N VAL A 218 10.54 18.82 -1.12
CA VAL A 218 11.94 18.44 -1.26
C VAL A 218 12.35 18.44 -2.73
N TRP A 219 11.49 17.91 -3.60
CA TRP A 219 11.74 17.76 -5.04
C TRP A 219 10.59 18.36 -5.86
N PRO A 220 10.48 19.70 -5.91
CA PRO A 220 9.38 20.37 -6.62
C PRO A 220 9.36 20.04 -8.11
N ASP A 221 10.53 19.85 -8.74
CA ASP A 221 10.63 19.47 -10.15
C ASP A 221 10.15 18.03 -10.44
N GLN A 222 9.80 17.25 -9.40
CA GLN A 222 9.30 15.87 -9.51
C GLN A 222 7.84 15.73 -9.03
N GLU A 223 7.11 16.83 -8.84
CA GLU A 223 5.73 16.83 -8.33
C GLU A 223 4.81 15.86 -9.08
N GLU A 224 4.90 15.79 -10.42
CA GLU A 224 4.07 14.89 -11.24
C GLU A 224 4.35 13.40 -11.01
N ALA A 225 5.56 13.04 -10.56
CA ALA A 225 5.94 11.67 -10.28
C ALA A 225 5.54 11.22 -8.86
N ILE A 226 5.40 12.19 -7.95
CA ILE A 226 4.99 12.00 -6.55
C ILE A 226 3.47 11.87 -6.49
N VAL A 227 3.00 10.86 -5.77
CA VAL A 227 1.58 10.56 -5.66
C VAL A 227 1.12 10.51 -4.21
N GLY A 228 -0.07 11.04 -3.97
CA GLY A 228 -0.77 10.95 -2.70
C GLY A 228 -2.01 10.07 -2.76
N PRO A 229 -3.01 10.34 -1.91
CA PRO A 229 -4.22 9.55 -1.84
C PRO A 229 -5.14 9.84 -3.03
N VAL A 230 -5.94 8.84 -3.38
CA VAL A 230 -7.20 9.01 -4.11
C VAL A 230 -8.28 8.28 -3.34
N ILE A 231 -9.43 8.93 -3.17
CA ILE A 231 -10.57 8.41 -2.44
C ILE A 231 -11.56 7.83 -3.46
N ILE A 232 -11.70 6.51 -3.46
CA ILE A 232 -12.63 5.80 -4.32
C ILE A 232 -14.02 5.86 -3.69
N ARG A 233 -14.96 6.51 -4.39
CA ARG A 233 -16.35 6.58 -3.96
C ARG A 233 -17.02 5.24 -4.20
N LEU A 234 -17.33 4.56 -3.09
CA LEU A 234 -18.16 3.37 -3.09
C LEU A 234 -19.61 3.84 -3.31
N ALA A 235 -20.10 3.81 -4.56
CA ALA A 235 -21.39 4.38 -4.92
C ALA A 235 -22.56 3.95 -3.99
N GLY A 236 -23.27 4.94 -3.43
CA GLY A 236 -24.71 4.90 -3.14
C GLY A 236 -25.47 5.62 -4.28
N PRO A 237 -26.78 5.39 -4.49
CA PRO A 237 -27.43 5.68 -5.77
C PRO A 237 -27.53 7.18 -6.03
N ASP A 238 -27.19 7.62 -7.24
CA ASP A 238 -27.97 8.68 -7.89
C ASP A 238 -27.84 8.65 -9.42
N VAL A 239 -28.81 8.02 -10.09
CA VAL A 239 -29.23 8.41 -11.46
C VAL A 239 -30.74 8.15 -11.63
N SER A 240 -31.58 8.71 -10.76
CA SER A 240 -33.01 8.84 -11.11
C SER A 240 -33.74 9.97 -10.37
N THR A 241 -33.11 11.13 -10.15
CA THR A 241 -33.89 12.33 -9.78
C THR A 241 -33.21 13.63 -10.22
N ILE A 242 -33.06 13.78 -11.54
CA ILE A 242 -33.18 15.09 -12.17
C ILE A 242 -34.32 14.94 -13.19
N ARG A 243 -35.52 15.35 -12.78
CA ARG A 243 -36.63 15.68 -13.67
C ARG A 243 -36.81 17.19 -13.63
#